data_AF-L7LX09-F1
#
_entry.id   AF-L7LX09-F1
#
_cell.length_a   1.000
_cell.length_b   1.000
_cell.length_c   1.000
_cell.angle_alpha   90.00
_cell.angle_beta   90.00
_cell.angle_gamma   90.00
#
_symmetry.space_group_name_H-M   'P 1'
#
loop_
_entity.id
_entity.type
_entity.pdbx_description
1 polymer ?
#
loop_
_entity_poly.entity_id
_entity_poly.type
_entity_poly.pdbx_seq_one_letter_code
_entity_poly.pdbx_strand_id
1 'polypeptide(L)'
;MFVECQKKATTAVLKALQCITNPSFRGNAATQHGLSNETVARLQFQKDFGLVAEQRGIFVCKEKPWLSATPDGIIESHSAILEIKCPFALDCKEVIRRGKYDVVEKDGTYMLNKNGPNGYYSQVQFTMLCTRKQRCLFTCGPPRQPFT
;
A
#
# COMPACT_ATOMS: atom_id res chain seq x y z
N MET A 1 -18.96 -3.89 -22.97
CA MET A 1 -19.95 -3.34 -22.00
C MET A 1 -19.37 -2.04 -21.47
N PHE A 2 -19.94 -0.90 -21.83
CA PHE A 2 -19.51 0.41 -21.31
C PHE A 2 -20.30 0.68 -20.03
N VAL A 3 -19.60 0.97 -18.93
CA VAL A 3 -20.24 1.43 -17.69
C VAL A 3 -20.03 2.93 -17.63
N GLU A 4 -21.09 3.67 -17.90
CA GLU A 4 -21.12 5.13 -17.80
C GLU A 4 -21.38 5.51 -16.34
N CYS A 5 -20.34 5.99 -15.66
CA CYS A 5 -20.48 6.52 -14.30
C CYS A 5 -20.82 8.01 -14.38
N GLN A 6 -22.11 8.33 -14.39
CA GLN A 6 -22.55 9.72 -14.40
C GLN A 6 -22.40 10.35 -13.00
N LYS A 7 -21.84 11.56 -12.95
CA LYS A 7 -21.79 12.36 -11.72
C LYS A 7 -23.21 12.47 -11.16
N LYS A 8 -23.42 12.19 -9.86
CA LYS A 8 -24.73 12.44 -9.22
C LYS A 8 -25.13 13.89 -9.50
N ALA A 9 -26.39 14.10 -9.89
CA ALA A 9 -26.92 15.44 -10.19
C ALA A 9 -26.71 16.43 -9.04
N THR A 10 -26.65 15.93 -7.80
CA THR A 10 -26.47 16.70 -6.57
C THR A 10 -25.02 16.96 -6.17
N THR A 11 -24.01 16.45 -6.90
CA THR A 11 -22.61 16.73 -6.59
C THR A 11 -22.28 18.18 -6.96
N ALA A 12 -22.30 19.06 -5.96
CA ALA A 12 -21.91 20.46 -6.13
C ALA A 12 -20.43 20.56 -6.54
N VAL A 13 -20.16 21.21 -7.67
CA VAL A 13 -18.80 21.37 -8.22
C VAL A 13 -17.88 22.08 -7.22
N LEU A 14 -18.39 23.11 -6.54
CA LEU A 14 -17.64 23.85 -5.51
C LEU A 14 -17.23 22.95 -4.33
N LYS A 15 -18.12 22.07 -3.86
CA LYS A 15 -17.77 21.12 -2.78
C LYS A 15 -16.71 20.13 -3.23
N ALA A 16 -16.80 19.62 -4.47
CA ALA A 16 -15.78 18.72 -5.01
C ALA A 16 -14.42 19.40 -5.14
N LEU A 17 -14.38 20.63 -5.67
CA LEU A 17 -13.16 21.45 -5.73
C LEU A 17 -12.59 21.69 -4.33
N GLN A 18 -13.43 22.08 -3.38
CA GLN A 18 -13.01 22.31 -2.00
C GLN A 18 -12.46 21.04 -1.33
N CYS A 19 -13.03 19.87 -1.60
CA CYS A 19 -12.48 18.60 -1.10
C CYS A 19 -11.11 18.26 -1.71
N ILE A 20 -10.90 18.57 -2.99
CA ILE A 20 -9.63 18.30 -3.69
C ILE A 20 -8.55 19.29 -3.28
N THR A 21 -8.87 20.59 -3.24
CA THR A 21 -7.90 21.64 -2.93
C THR A 21 -7.70 21.86 -1.44
N ASN A 22 -8.67 21.44 -0.61
CA ASN A 22 -8.61 21.57 0.84
C ASN A 22 -9.13 20.29 1.54
N PRO A 23 -8.39 19.18 1.43
CA PRO A 23 -8.79 17.90 2.02
C PRO A 23 -8.87 18.02 3.55
N SER A 24 -9.96 17.56 4.16
CA SER A 24 -10.14 17.60 5.62
C SER A 24 -9.14 16.75 6.39
N PHE A 25 -8.62 15.69 5.76
CA PHE A 25 -7.55 14.88 6.32
C PHE A 25 -6.19 15.54 6.10
N ARG A 26 -5.52 15.91 7.18
CA ARG A 26 -4.18 16.53 7.16
C ARG A 26 -3.03 15.55 7.36
N GLY A 27 -3.33 14.25 7.40
CA GLY A 27 -2.39 13.23 7.88
C GLY A 27 -2.42 13.08 9.40
N ASN A 28 -1.87 11.97 9.89
CA ASN A 28 -1.59 11.75 11.31
C ASN A 28 -0.12 11.35 11.48
N ALA A 29 0.31 11.15 12.73
CA ALA A 29 1.70 10.76 13.02
C ALA A 29 2.13 9.50 12.26
N ALA A 30 1.24 8.51 12.11
CA ALA A 30 1.54 7.26 11.39
C ALA A 30 1.73 7.50 9.88
N THR A 31 0.91 8.37 9.29
CA THR A 31 1.06 8.77 7.88
C THR A 31 2.41 9.46 7.65
N GLN A 32 2.79 10.39 8.52
CA GLN A 32 4.07 11.10 8.41
C GLN A 32 5.26 10.16 8.59
N HIS A 33 5.18 9.23 9.53
CA HIS A 33 6.20 8.21 9.75
C HIS A 33 6.33 7.25 8.56
N GLY A 34 5.22 6.83 7.95
CA GLY A 34 5.25 6.03 6.73
C GLY A 34 5.97 6.76 5.59
N LEU A 35 5.54 7.99 5.31
CA LEU A 35 6.10 8.81 4.22
C LEU A 35 7.61 9.04 4.35
N SER A 36 8.13 9.25 5.56
CA SER A 36 9.56 9.48 5.77
C SER A 36 10.42 8.21 5.64
N ASN A 37 9.83 7.02 5.84
CA ASN A 37 10.58 5.76 5.86
C ASN A 37 10.36 4.88 4.63
N GLU A 38 9.33 5.12 3.82
CA GLU A 38 8.99 4.29 2.66
C GLU A 38 10.15 4.17 1.66
N THR A 39 10.82 5.28 1.34
CA THR A 39 11.98 5.28 0.43
C THR A 39 13.13 4.44 0.98
N VAL A 40 13.43 4.56 2.28
CA VAL A 40 14.51 3.79 2.93
C VAL A 40 14.15 2.30 2.95
N ALA A 41 12.90 1.97 3.30
CA ALA A 41 12.41 0.60 3.32
C ALA A 41 12.45 -0.04 1.93
N ARG A 42 12.10 0.70 0.87
CA ARG A 42 12.20 0.24 -0.51
C ARG A 42 13.64 -0.02 -0.91
N LEU A 43 14.56 0.91 -0.64
CA LEU A 43 15.99 0.73 -0.95
C LEU A 43 16.57 -0.49 -0.22
N GLN A 44 16.24 -0.67 1.06
CA GLN A 44 16.66 -1.82 1.84
C GLN A 44 16.11 -3.13 1.28
N PHE A 45 14.82 -3.16 0.93
CA PHE A 45 14.20 -4.30 0.25
C PHE A 45 14.94 -4.66 -1.06
N GLN A 46 15.23 -3.68 -1.90
CA GLN A 46 15.94 -3.94 -3.16
C GLN A 46 17.33 -4.54 -2.91
N LYS A 47 18.04 -4.06 -1.88
CA LYS A 47 19.35 -4.57 -1.49
C LYS A 47 19.29 -6.00 -0.96
N ASP A 48 18.33 -6.29 -0.08
CA ASP A 48 18.22 -7.59 0.60
C ASP A 48 17.79 -8.71 -0.34
N PHE A 49 16.89 -8.40 -1.28
CA PHE A 49 16.32 -9.39 -2.20
C PHE A 49 16.95 -9.35 -3.61
N GLY A 50 17.81 -8.37 -3.91
CA GLY A 50 18.38 -8.19 -5.24
C GLY A 50 17.34 -7.87 -6.32
N LEU A 51 16.19 -7.32 -5.92
CA LEU A 51 15.07 -7.00 -6.82
C LEU A 51 15.01 -5.50 -7.08
N VAL A 52 14.60 -5.11 -8.28
CA VAL A 52 14.32 -3.70 -8.60
C VAL A 52 12.83 -3.45 -8.40
N ALA A 53 12.50 -2.53 -7.50
CA ALA A 53 11.16 -2.08 -7.18
C ALA A 53 11.01 -0.60 -7.57
N GLU A 54 10.52 -0.38 -8.79
CA GLU A 54 10.40 0.96 -9.36
C GLU A 54 9.18 1.68 -8.77
N GLN A 55 9.39 2.90 -8.26
CA GLN A 55 8.28 3.77 -7.89
C GLN A 55 7.62 4.31 -9.16
N ARG A 56 6.30 4.13 -9.24
CA ARG A 56 5.48 4.62 -10.34
C ARG A 56 4.30 5.41 -9.78
N GLY A 57 3.67 6.20 -10.65
CA GLY A 57 2.49 6.97 -10.28
C GLY A 57 1.24 6.11 -10.12
N ILE A 58 0.10 6.75 -10.29
CA ILE A 58 -1.20 6.10 -10.17
C ILE A 58 -1.46 5.14 -11.35
N PHE A 59 -1.99 3.96 -11.06
CA PHE A 59 -2.47 2.99 -12.03
C PHE A 59 -3.99 3.01 -12.08
N VAL A 60 -4.55 3.35 -13.24
CA VAL A 60 -5.99 3.26 -13.48
C VAL A 60 -6.34 1.87 -13.97
N CYS A 61 -7.33 1.23 -13.35
CA CYS A 61 -7.79 -0.09 -13.76
C CYS A 61 -8.43 -0.03 -15.15
N LYS A 62 -7.88 -0.77 -16.11
CA LYS A 62 -8.37 -0.79 -17.49
C LYS A 62 -9.82 -1.26 -17.62
N GLU A 63 -10.25 -2.19 -16.77
CA GLU A 63 -11.62 -2.73 -16.78
C GLU A 63 -12.62 -1.84 -16.03
N LYS A 64 -12.13 -1.03 -15.09
CA LYS A 64 -12.94 -0.15 -14.24
C LYS A 64 -12.27 1.22 -14.14
N PRO A 65 -12.45 2.12 -15.12
CA PRO A 65 -11.71 3.39 -15.19
C PRO A 65 -11.91 4.34 -14.02
N TRP A 66 -12.97 4.16 -13.22
CA TRP A 66 -13.19 4.88 -11.96
C TRP A 66 -12.37 4.33 -10.78
N LEU A 67 -11.56 3.31 -11.01
CA LEU A 67 -10.76 2.60 -10.03
C LEU A 67 -9.28 2.85 -10.27
N SER A 68 -8.54 3.19 -9.23
CA SER A 68 -7.10 3.39 -9.35
C SER A 68 -6.36 3.12 -8.06
N ALA A 69 -5.11 2.70 -8.17
CA ALA A 69 -4.23 2.38 -7.05
C ALA A 69 -2.81 2.92 -7.29
N THR A 70 -2.09 3.19 -6.21
CA THR A 70 -0.68 3.58 -6.26
C THR A 70 0.12 2.55 -5.47
N PRO A 71 0.82 1.62 -6.14
CA PRO A 71 1.71 0.67 -5.46
C PRO A 71 2.98 1.39 -4.97
N ASP A 72 3.56 0.91 -3.87
CA ASP A 72 4.83 1.45 -3.34
C ASP A 72 6.03 1.09 -4.25
N GLY A 73 5.89 0.01 -5.04
CA GLY A 73 6.80 -0.30 -6.12
C GLY A 73 6.25 -1.32 -7.12
N ILE A 74 6.79 -1.31 -8.33
CA ILE A 74 6.55 -2.34 -9.35
C ILE A 74 7.83 -3.13 -9.57
N ILE A 75 7.71 -4.46 -9.54
CA ILE A 75 8.80 -5.40 -9.79
C ILE A 75 8.48 -6.14 -11.08
N GLU A 76 8.92 -5.58 -12.20
CA GLU A 76 8.60 -6.12 -13.53
C GLU A 76 9.13 -7.54 -13.73
N SER A 77 10.36 -7.81 -13.26
CA SER A 77 11.01 -9.13 -13.39
C SER A 77 10.22 -10.28 -12.76
N HIS A 78 9.30 -9.99 -11.83
CA HIS A 78 8.52 -10.99 -11.11
C HIS A 78 7.02 -10.86 -11.34
N SER A 79 6.58 -9.94 -12.21
CA SER A 79 5.17 -9.58 -12.38
C SER A 79 4.47 -9.33 -11.04
N ALA A 80 5.13 -8.55 -10.18
CA ALA A 80 4.72 -8.31 -8.80
C ALA A 80 4.63 -6.82 -8.46
N ILE A 81 3.78 -6.50 -7.48
CA ILE A 81 3.81 -5.22 -6.77
C ILE A 81 4.61 -5.37 -5.48
N LEU A 82 5.16 -4.26 -5.00
CA LEU A 82 5.69 -4.09 -3.65
C LEU A 82 4.70 -3.26 -2.84
N GLU A 83 4.37 -3.73 -1.64
CA GLU A 83 3.61 -2.98 -0.63
C GLU A 83 4.46 -2.92 0.66
N ILE A 84 4.68 -1.72 1.17
CA ILE A 84 5.54 -1.40 2.30
C ILE A 84 4.69 -0.81 3.41
N LYS A 85 4.74 -1.41 4.59
CA LYS A 85 4.15 -0.81 5.80
C LYS A 85 5.23 -0.53 6.83
N CYS A 86 5.30 0.69 7.34
CA CYS A 86 6.22 1.08 8.41
C CYS A 86 5.41 1.36 9.69
N PRO A 87 5.03 0.36 10.50
CA PRO A 87 4.39 0.61 11.77
C PRO A 87 5.38 1.29 12.73
N PHE A 88 4.88 2.09 13.68
CA PHE A 88 5.72 2.73 14.71
C PHE A 88 6.50 1.77 15.62
N ALA A 89 6.16 0.49 15.60
CA ALA A 89 6.79 -0.53 16.42
C ALA A 89 8.24 -0.75 16.00
N LEU A 90 9.09 -1.09 16.98
CA LEU A 90 10.51 -1.36 16.76
C LEU A 90 10.73 -2.67 15.98
N ASP A 91 9.86 -3.67 16.17
CA ASP A 91 9.96 -4.98 15.52
C ASP A 91 8.61 -5.42 14.93
N CYS A 92 8.55 -5.50 13.60
CA CYS A 92 7.40 -6.00 12.87
C CYS A 92 7.03 -7.44 13.25
N LYS A 93 8.01 -8.30 13.57
CA LYS A 93 7.74 -9.69 13.99
C LYS A 93 7.02 -9.72 15.32
N GLU A 94 7.34 -8.82 16.23
CA GLU A 94 6.64 -8.69 17.50
C GLU A 94 5.18 -8.27 17.29
N VAL A 95 4.93 -7.29 16.39
CA VAL A 95 3.55 -6.86 16.08
C VAL A 95 2.73 -8.00 15.47
N ILE A 96 3.34 -8.77 14.57
CA ILE A 96 2.73 -9.97 13.96
C ILE A 96 2.40 -11.01 15.02
N ARG A 97 3.34 -11.35 15.91
CA ARG A 97 3.15 -12.32 17.01
C ARG A 97 2.07 -11.92 17.99
N ARG A 98 1.91 -10.61 18.25
CA ARG A 98 0.84 -10.08 19.12
C ARG A 98 -0.57 -10.23 18.50
N GLY A 99 -0.67 -10.65 17.23
CA GLY A 99 -1.94 -10.99 16.57
C GLY A 99 -2.84 -9.80 16.23
N LYS A 100 -2.36 -8.56 16.42
CA LYS A 100 -3.10 -7.33 16.09
C LYS A 100 -2.76 -6.77 14.70
N TYR A 101 -2.00 -7.51 13.91
CA TYR A 101 -1.57 -7.13 12.58
C TYR A 101 -2.25 -7.96 11.51
N ASP A 102 -2.27 -7.42 10.29
CA ASP A 102 -2.90 -8.10 9.15
C ASP A 102 -2.01 -9.21 8.59
N VAL A 103 -0.72 -9.25 8.93
CA VAL A 103 0.18 -10.36 8.58
C VAL A 103 0.13 -11.40 9.69
N VAL A 104 -0.02 -12.67 9.31
CA VAL A 104 -0.01 -13.84 10.20
C VAL A 104 1.09 -14.79 9.80
N GLU A 105 1.72 -15.44 10.78
CA GLU A 105 2.68 -16.51 10.55
C GLU A 105 1.95 -17.87 10.59
N LYS A 106 2.15 -18.69 9.56
CA LYS A 106 1.64 -20.06 9.45
C LYS A 106 2.74 -20.96 8.91
N ASP A 107 3.11 -21.99 9.68
CA ASP A 107 4.12 -22.99 9.28
C ASP A 107 5.45 -22.36 8.82
N GLY A 108 5.91 -21.32 9.53
CA GLY A 108 7.14 -20.58 9.20
C GLY A 108 7.03 -19.64 8.00
N THR A 109 5.84 -19.48 7.41
CA THR A 109 5.57 -18.58 6.29
C THR A 109 4.65 -17.43 6.71
N TYR A 110 4.92 -16.22 6.23
CA TYR A 110 4.08 -15.05 6.48
C TYR A 110 3.03 -14.88 5.39
N MET A 111 1.78 -14.64 5.79
CA MET A 111 0.65 -14.43 4.88
C MET A 111 -0.22 -13.26 5.32
N LEU A 112 -0.85 -12.57 4.38
CA LEU A 112 -1.87 -11.56 4.69
C LEU A 112 -3.20 -12.23 5.07
N ASN A 113 -3.72 -11.87 6.24
CA ASN A 113 -5.04 -12.24 6.72
C ASN A 113 -6.12 -11.49 5.94
N LYS A 114 -7.02 -12.25 5.30
CA LYS A 114 -8.16 -11.72 4.55
C LYS A 114 -9.09 -10.84 5.38
N ASN A 115 -9.19 -11.16 6.68
CA ASN A 115 -10.04 -10.45 7.64
C ASN A 115 -9.19 -9.62 8.63
N GLY A 116 -8.01 -9.17 8.19
CA GLY A 116 -7.14 -8.33 9.00
C GLY A 116 -7.81 -7.01 9.38
N PRO A 117 -7.58 -6.50 10.60
CA PRO A 117 -8.25 -5.30 11.10
C PRO A 117 -7.92 -4.02 10.32
N ASN A 118 -6.78 -3.97 9.60
CA ASN A 118 -6.36 -2.80 8.84
C ASN A 118 -6.71 -2.89 7.34
N GLY A 119 -7.30 -4.00 6.88
CA GLY A 119 -7.75 -4.19 5.51
C GLY A 119 -6.62 -4.31 4.46
N TYR A 120 -5.38 -4.64 4.85
CA TYR A 120 -4.24 -4.69 3.93
C TYR A 120 -4.41 -5.73 2.82
N TYR A 121 -5.07 -6.86 3.12
CA TYR A 121 -5.37 -7.85 2.10
C TYR A 121 -6.20 -7.24 0.95
N SER A 122 -7.28 -6.53 1.27
CA SER A 122 -8.13 -5.89 0.27
C SER A 122 -7.39 -4.80 -0.50
N GLN A 123 -6.55 -4.01 0.18
CA GLN A 123 -5.69 -3.01 -0.47
C GLN A 123 -4.75 -3.68 -1.50
N VAL A 124 -4.06 -4.73 -1.11
CA VAL A 124 -3.12 -5.46 -1.98
C VAL A 124 -3.82 -6.09 -3.19
N GLN A 125 -4.95 -6.78 -2.97
CA GLN A 125 -5.74 -7.38 -4.06
C GLN A 125 -6.21 -6.32 -5.06
N PHE A 126 -6.65 -5.19 -4.56
CA PHE A 126 -7.11 -4.06 -5.36
C PHE A 126 -5.98 -3.44 -6.19
N THR A 127 -4.80 -3.26 -5.60
CA THR A 127 -3.62 -2.75 -6.31
C THR A 127 -3.17 -3.73 -7.39
N MET A 128 -3.17 -5.04 -7.12
CA MET A 128 -2.89 -6.08 -8.12
C MET A 128 -3.88 -6.03 -9.29
N LEU A 129 -5.18 -5.83 -9.01
CA LEU A 129 -6.20 -5.65 -10.05
C LEU A 129 -5.92 -4.42 -10.94
N CYS A 130 -5.58 -3.28 -10.34
CA CYS A 130 -5.30 -2.04 -11.09
C CYS A 130 -4.03 -2.16 -11.94
N THR A 131 -3.01 -2.83 -11.42
CA THR A 131 -1.69 -2.99 -12.06
C THR A 131 -1.58 -4.22 -12.97
N ARG A 132 -2.57 -5.12 -12.93
CA ARG A 132 -2.58 -6.45 -13.59
C ARG A 132 -1.41 -7.36 -13.21
N LYS A 133 -0.85 -7.16 -12.02
CA LYS A 133 0.19 -8.03 -11.46
C LYS A 133 -0.45 -9.22 -10.74
N GLN A 134 0.28 -10.32 -10.66
CA GLN A 134 -0.24 -11.59 -10.11
C GLN A 134 0.27 -11.87 -8.69
N ARG A 135 1.23 -11.09 -8.22
CA ARG A 135 1.91 -11.28 -6.95
C ARG A 135 2.08 -9.95 -6.23
N CYS A 136 2.16 -10.03 -4.91
CA CYS A 136 2.55 -8.93 -4.06
C CYS A 136 3.68 -9.40 -3.15
N LEU A 137 4.78 -8.67 -3.15
CA LEU A 137 5.78 -8.77 -2.10
C LEU A 137 5.41 -7.74 -1.05
N PHE A 138 4.94 -8.23 0.09
CA PHE A 138 4.55 -7.39 1.22
C PHE A 138 5.71 -7.34 2.18
N THR A 139 6.20 -6.14 2.48
CA THR A 139 7.28 -5.94 3.45
C THR A 139 6.85 -4.98 4.54
N CYS A 140 7.38 -5.22 5.72
CA CYS A 140 7.28 -4.29 6.83
C CYS A 140 8.63 -3.57 6.93
N GLY A 141 8.63 -2.24 6.84
CA GLY A 141 9.83 -1.40 6.77
C GLY A 141 10.79 -1.61 7.96
N PRO A 142 12.04 -1.15 7.84
CA PRO A 142 13.14 -1.66 8.64
C PRO A 142 12.93 -1.34 10.12
N PRO A 143 13.46 -2.17 11.05
CA PRO A 143 13.55 -1.77 12.45
C PRO A 143 14.23 -0.41 12.51
N ARG A 144 13.73 0.51 13.35
CA ARG A 144 14.42 1.79 13.62
C ARG A 144 15.90 1.47 13.80
N GLN A 145 16.78 2.00 12.95
CA GLN A 145 18.18 2.01 13.31
C GLN A 145 18.29 2.83 14.60
N PRO A 146 18.94 2.30 15.65
CA PRO A 146 19.19 3.11 16.83
C PRO A 146 19.95 4.35 16.37
N PHE A 147 19.50 5.51 16.82
CA PHE A 147 20.26 6.74 16.68
C PHE A 147 21.63 6.49 17.35
N THR A 148 22.66 6.25 16.54
CA THR A 148 24.06 6.36 16.99
C THR A 148 24.45 7.83 17.01
#